data_AF-X1IAG8-F1
#
_entry.id   AF-X1IAG8-F1
#
_cell.length_a   1.000
_cell.length_b   1.000
_cell.length_c   1.000
_cell.angle_alpha   90.00
_cell.angle_beta   90.00
_cell.angle_gamma   90.00
#
_symmetry.space_group_name_H-M   'P 1'
#
loop_
_entity.id
_entity.type
_entity.pdbx_description
1 polymer ?
#
loop_
_entity_poly.entity_id
_entity_poly.type
_entity_poly.pdbx_seq_one_letter_code
_entity_poly.pdbx_strand_id
1 'polypeptide(L)'
;TNKTDHFSFSPKILIDKDNNIYLTWLDKLKVGQHKVFFAGTSSDIRKNLDFLTPIDIVIGITDTIFHLFGASIFILLVIPWGLVSLILIGIFYIVTGGEDSLNLGKTKIVLIVTIILYYLAKLLITPSYLLFPPFLDLIPAEFISIWIWTLPIIIFLVSLATLFIYLKKSEAKSLIVAFIIFIFTDGFLTIILYWSQII
;
A
#
# COMPACT_ATOMS: atom_id res chain seq x y z
N THR A 1 -0.67 7.42 20.67
CA THR A 1 -1.70 6.41 20.33
C THR A 1 -1.33 5.08 20.96
N ASN A 2 -2.05 4.63 21.99
CA ASN A 2 -1.83 3.33 22.66
C ASN A 2 -2.47 2.19 21.86
N LYS A 3 -1.92 1.89 20.68
CA LYS A 3 -2.34 0.73 19.88
C LYS A 3 -1.24 -0.33 19.95
N THR A 4 -1.65 -1.57 20.12
CA THR A 4 -0.79 -2.75 20.07
C THR A 4 -0.71 -3.24 18.64
N ASP A 5 0.50 -3.33 18.10
CA ASP A 5 0.73 -3.77 16.72
C ASP A 5 1.39 -5.17 16.65
N HIS A 6 1.63 -5.79 17.81
CA HIS A 6 2.29 -7.09 17.94
C HIS A 6 1.60 -7.98 18.99
N PHE A 7 2.11 -9.21 19.16
CA PHE A 7 1.58 -10.14 20.15
C PHE A 7 1.76 -9.60 21.58
N SER A 8 0.63 -9.31 22.22
CA SER A 8 0.55 -8.84 23.59
C SER A 8 0.56 -10.00 24.59
N PHE A 9 1.30 -9.85 25.69
CA PHE A 9 1.39 -10.87 26.73
C PHE A 9 1.64 -10.27 28.13
N SER A 10 1.53 -11.11 29.16
CA SER A 10 1.73 -10.76 30.58
C SER A 10 0.86 -9.60 31.08
N PRO A 11 -0.48 -9.65 30.92
CA PRO A 11 -1.35 -8.61 31.44
C PRO A 11 -1.29 -8.59 32.97
N LYS A 12 -1.16 -7.39 33.55
CA LYS A 12 -1.31 -7.15 34.99
C LYS A 12 -2.37 -6.09 35.22
N ILE A 13 -3.29 -6.39 36.12
CA ILE A 13 -4.38 -5.50 36.51
C ILE A 13 -4.20 -5.06 37.96
N LEU A 14 -4.49 -3.80 38.24
CA LEU A 14 -4.52 -3.23 39.58
C LEU A 14 -5.80 -2.42 39.72
N ILE A 15 -6.46 -2.53 40.87
CA ILE A 15 -7.66 -1.77 41.20
C ILE A 15 -7.35 -0.92 42.42
N ASP A 16 -7.56 0.38 42.33
CA ASP A 16 -7.32 1.33 43.41
C ASP A 16 -8.58 1.52 44.28
N LYS A 17 -8.43 2.22 45.42
CA LYS A 17 -9.47 2.47 46.42
C LYS A 17 -10.69 3.20 45.87
N ASP A 18 -10.50 4.03 44.85
CA ASP A 18 -11.58 4.74 44.14
C ASP A 18 -12.21 3.89 43.01
N ASN A 19 -11.98 2.58 43.04
CA ASN A 19 -12.46 1.61 42.04
C ASN A 19 -11.96 1.89 40.61
N ASN A 20 -10.84 2.62 40.49
CA ASN A 20 -10.15 2.84 39.23
C ASN A 20 -9.35 1.61 38.83
N ILE A 21 -9.45 1.20 37.58
CA ILE A 21 -8.77 0.04 37.02
C ILE A 21 -7.55 0.52 36.23
N TYR A 22 -6.41 -0.12 36.48
CA TYR A 22 -5.14 0.10 35.80
C TYR A 22 -4.72 -1.22 35.17
N LEU A 23 -4.37 -1.18 33.89
CA LEU A 23 -3.97 -2.34 33.10
C LEU A 23 -2.61 -2.06 32.46
N THR A 24 -1.66 -2.96 32.65
CA THR A 24 -0.39 -2.97 31.92
C THR A 24 -0.21 -4.27 31.16
N TRP A 25 0.38 -4.23 29.97
CA TRP A 25 0.75 -5.41 29.21
C TRP A 25 2.01 -5.15 28.39
N LEU A 26 2.61 -6.21 27.84
CA LEU A 26 3.82 -6.14 27.04
C LEU A 26 3.53 -6.56 25.60
N ASP A 27 4.04 -5.81 24.62
CA ASP A 27 4.12 -6.28 23.23
C ASP A 27 5.52 -6.75 22.91
N LYS A 28 5.61 -7.89 22.24
CA LYS A 28 6.87 -8.45 21.74
C LYS A 28 7.25 -7.80 20.41
N LEU A 29 8.30 -6.97 20.42
CA LEU A 29 8.81 -6.31 19.21
C LEU A 29 9.80 -7.21 18.47
N LYS A 30 10.87 -7.62 19.15
CA LYS A 30 11.95 -8.50 18.66
C LYS A 30 12.45 -9.37 19.82
N VAL A 31 13.28 -10.37 19.55
CA VAL A 31 13.87 -11.21 20.61
C VAL A 31 14.62 -10.30 21.61
N GLY A 32 14.13 -10.26 22.85
CA GLY A 32 14.71 -9.45 23.94
C GLY A 32 14.21 -8.00 24.04
N GLN A 33 13.35 -7.53 23.13
CA GLN A 33 12.79 -6.16 23.17
C GLN A 33 11.28 -6.18 23.39
N HIS A 34 10.82 -5.48 24.42
CA HIS A 34 9.40 -5.43 24.81
C HIS A 34 8.95 -3.98 24.95
N LYS A 35 7.76 -3.67 24.42
CA LYS A 35 7.11 -2.37 24.63
C LYS A 35 6.10 -2.52 25.75
N VAL A 36 6.18 -1.67 26.77
CA VAL A 36 5.21 -1.66 27.88
C VAL A 36 4.06 -0.74 27.50
N PHE A 37 2.85 -1.25 27.58
CA PHE A 37 1.62 -0.48 27.41
C PHE A 37 0.91 -0.32 28.74
N PHE A 38 0.17 0.79 28.87
CA PHE A 38 -0.57 1.16 30.07
C PHE A 38 -1.90 1.79 29.71
N ALA A 39 -2.97 1.38 30.38
CA ALA A 39 -4.30 1.96 30.31
C ALA A 39 -4.87 2.12 31.73
N GLY A 40 -5.65 3.18 31.96
CA GLY A 40 -6.27 3.46 33.25
C GLY A 40 -7.63 4.12 33.11
N THR A 41 -8.53 3.89 34.07
CA THR A 41 -9.87 4.52 34.09
C THR A 41 -9.94 5.82 34.87
N SER A 42 -8.87 6.21 35.58
CA SER A 42 -8.88 7.44 36.37
C SER A 42 -8.95 8.68 35.46
N SER A 43 -9.71 9.68 35.91
CA SER A 43 -9.94 10.89 35.11
C SER A 43 -8.66 11.69 34.85
N ASP A 44 -7.68 11.63 35.76
CA ASP A 44 -6.38 12.29 35.62
C ASP A 44 -5.48 11.60 34.60
N ILE A 45 -5.58 10.27 34.47
CA ILE A 45 -4.79 9.50 33.49
C ILE A 45 -5.35 9.69 32.09
N ARG A 46 -6.67 9.62 31.91
CA ARG A 46 -7.31 9.93 30.62
C ARG A 46 -6.95 11.34 30.14
N LYS A 47 -6.97 12.33 31.04
CA LYS A 47 -6.57 13.70 30.74
C LYS A 47 -5.10 13.89 30.39
N ASN A 48 -4.21 12.93 30.61
CA ASN A 48 -2.79 13.07 30.29
C ASN A 48 -2.33 12.12 29.18
N LEU A 49 -3.02 10.99 28.96
CA LEU A 49 -2.66 10.00 27.92
C LEU A 49 -3.34 10.24 26.58
N ASP A 50 -4.51 10.90 26.54
CA ASP A 50 -5.31 11.02 25.31
C ASP A 50 -4.94 12.23 24.43
N PHE A 51 -3.98 13.07 24.85
CA PHE A 51 -3.59 14.25 24.08
C PHE A 51 -2.47 13.93 23.08
N LEU A 52 -2.75 14.22 21.81
CA LEU A 52 -1.73 14.31 20.77
C LEU A 52 -0.85 15.53 21.05
N THR A 53 0.39 15.30 21.43
CA THR A 53 1.36 16.37 21.61
C THR A 53 1.87 16.80 20.22
N PRO A 54 2.21 18.09 19.98
CA PRO A 54 2.78 18.51 18.70
C PRO A 54 4.02 17.69 18.28
N ILE A 55 4.80 17.19 19.24
CA ILE A 55 5.93 16.30 18.97
C ILE A 55 5.49 14.94 18.40
N ASP A 56 4.34 14.41 18.81
CA ASP A 56 3.78 13.17 18.28
C ASP A 56 3.39 13.32 16.81
N ILE A 57 2.90 14.51 16.42
CA ILE A 57 2.60 14.84 15.03
C ILE A 57 3.90 14.89 14.20
N VAL A 58 4.95 15.54 14.70
CA VAL A 58 6.25 15.62 14.01
C VAL A 58 6.87 14.24 13.86
N ILE A 59 6.85 13.42 14.91
CA ILE A 59 7.34 12.04 14.85
C ILE A 59 6.53 11.24 13.84
N GLY A 60 5.19 11.32 13.87
CA GLY A 60 4.33 10.62 12.93
C GLY A 60 4.58 11.02 11.47
N ILE A 61 4.77 12.31 11.18
CA ILE A 61 5.14 12.79 9.84
C ILE A 61 6.51 12.25 9.43
N THR A 62 7.49 12.32 10.33
CA THR A 62 8.87 11.90 10.08
C THR A 62 8.93 10.40 9.78
N ASP A 63 8.28 9.58 10.62
CA ASP A 63 8.16 8.13 10.43
C ASP A 63 7.47 7.81 9.11
N THR A 64 6.41 8.53 8.76
CA THR A 64 5.72 8.36 7.47
C THR A 64 6.66 8.63 6.30
N ILE A 65 7.42 9.73 6.34
CA ILE A 65 8.39 10.08 5.30
C ILE A 65 9.46 8.99 5.19
N PHE A 66 10.04 8.55 6.31
CA PHE A 66 11.06 7.50 6.29
C PHE A 66 10.51 6.15 5.83
N HIS A 67 9.26 5.82 6.15
CA HIS A 67 8.59 4.64 5.59
C HIS A 67 8.42 4.74 4.08
N LEU A 68 8.04 5.91 3.54
CA LEU A 68 7.96 6.12 2.08
C LEU A 68 9.32 5.96 1.40
N PHE A 69 10.39 6.48 2.01
CA PHE A 69 11.76 6.27 1.51
C PHE A 69 12.18 4.81 1.59
N GLY A 70 11.90 4.12 2.70
CA GLY A 70 12.19 2.69 2.86
C GLY A 70 11.46 1.82 1.84
N ALA A 71 10.19 2.14 1.55
CA ALA A 71 9.39 1.43 0.56
C ALA A 71 9.92 1.62 -0.88
N SER A 72 10.63 2.73 -1.17
CA SER A 72 11.09 3.04 -2.52
C SER A 72 12.06 2.01 -3.10
N ILE A 73 12.87 1.34 -2.28
CA ILE A 73 13.80 0.29 -2.77
C ILE A 73 13.05 -0.91 -3.36
N PHE A 74 11.82 -1.14 -2.88
CA PHE A 74 10.97 -2.22 -3.35
C PHE A 74 10.30 -1.92 -4.69
N ILE A 75 10.49 -0.72 -5.28
CA ILE A 75 10.02 -0.41 -6.63
C ILE A 75 10.53 -1.40 -7.68
N LEU A 76 11.67 -2.05 -7.41
CA LEU A 76 12.20 -3.12 -8.26
C LEU A 76 11.28 -4.35 -8.33
N LEU A 77 10.41 -4.57 -7.34
CA LEU A 77 9.38 -5.62 -7.36
C LEU A 77 8.30 -5.39 -8.43
N VAL A 78 8.17 -4.17 -8.96
CA VAL A 78 7.27 -3.88 -10.09
C VAL A 78 7.76 -4.54 -11.37
N ILE A 79 9.07 -4.76 -11.51
CA ILE A 79 9.66 -5.33 -12.73
C ILE A 79 9.12 -6.76 -12.98
N PRO A 80 9.16 -7.70 -11.99
CA PRO A 80 8.52 -9.01 -12.13
C PRO A 80 7.05 -8.95 -12.56
N TRP A 81 6.26 -8.02 -12.02
CA TRP A 81 4.84 -7.87 -12.36
C TRP A 81 4.64 -7.41 -13.81
N GLY A 82 5.50 -6.49 -14.29
CA GLY A 82 5.45 -5.96 -15.66
C GLY A 82 6.08 -6.87 -16.71
N LEU A 83 6.88 -7.85 -16.32
CA LEU A 83 7.74 -8.61 -17.24
C LEU A 83 6.96 -9.30 -18.37
N VAL A 84 5.87 -10.00 -18.03
CA VAL A 84 5.04 -10.72 -19.01
C VAL A 84 4.46 -9.76 -20.05
N SER A 85 3.99 -8.60 -19.60
CA SER A 85 3.44 -7.56 -20.47
C SER A 85 4.52 -6.90 -21.33
N LEU A 86 5.72 -6.65 -20.78
CA LEU A 86 6.84 -6.11 -21.53
C LEU A 86 7.31 -7.07 -22.64
N ILE A 87 7.33 -8.38 -22.36
CA ILE A 87 7.62 -9.40 -23.38
C ILE A 87 6.61 -9.32 -24.52
N LEU A 88 5.31 -9.19 -24.22
CA LEU A 88 4.27 -9.05 -25.24
C LEU A 88 4.47 -7.78 -26.09
N ILE A 89 4.78 -6.64 -25.47
CA ILE A 89 5.09 -5.38 -26.19
C ILE A 89 6.31 -5.59 -27.10
N GLY A 90 7.37 -6.22 -26.60
CA GLY A 90 8.57 -6.52 -27.37
C GLY A 90 8.28 -7.42 -28.59
N ILE A 91 7.50 -8.49 -28.40
CA ILE A 91 7.06 -9.37 -29.50
C ILE A 91 6.25 -8.57 -30.52
N PHE A 92 5.29 -7.77 -30.07
CA PHE A 92 4.47 -6.92 -30.95
C PHE A 92 5.34 -5.96 -31.76
N TYR A 93 6.30 -5.29 -31.12
CA TYR A 93 7.22 -4.35 -31.76
C TYR A 93 8.04 -5.03 -32.86
N ILE A 94 8.57 -6.24 -32.61
CA ILE A 94 9.35 -7.00 -33.59
C ILE A 94 8.46 -7.44 -34.77
N VAL A 95 7.28 -7.98 -34.50
CA VAL A 95 6.37 -8.52 -35.54
C VAL A 95 5.80 -7.43 -36.45
N THR A 96 5.59 -6.22 -35.92
CA THR A 96 5.06 -5.08 -36.68
C THR A 96 6.14 -4.24 -37.37
N GLY A 97 7.42 -4.59 -37.23
CA GLY A 97 8.52 -3.83 -37.82
C GLY A 97 8.79 -2.49 -37.13
N GLY A 98 8.51 -2.41 -35.82
CA GLY A 98 8.79 -1.23 -35.01
C GLY A 98 7.60 -0.30 -34.77
N GLU A 99 6.35 -0.77 -34.92
CA GLU A 99 5.19 0.04 -34.58
C GLU A 99 5.07 0.23 -33.06
N ASP A 100 5.20 1.47 -32.61
CA ASP A 100 5.03 1.86 -31.21
C ASP A 100 3.99 2.99 -31.02
N SER A 101 3.45 3.54 -32.11
CA SER A 101 2.52 4.66 -32.05
C SER A 101 1.12 4.25 -31.59
N LEU A 102 0.63 4.86 -30.52
CA LEU A 102 -0.73 4.70 -29.99
C LEU A 102 -1.82 5.41 -30.80
N ASN A 103 -1.46 6.05 -31.92
CA ASN A 103 -2.45 6.59 -32.85
C ASN A 103 -3.19 5.46 -33.61
N LEU A 104 -2.54 4.31 -33.78
CA LEU A 104 -3.11 3.14 -34.45
C LEU A 104 -4.04 2.35 -33.51
N GLY A 105 -5.16 1.85 -34.05
CA GLY A 105 -6.12 1.05 -33.27
C GLY A 105 -5.51 -0.24 -32.71
N LYS A 106 -4.64 -0.90 -33.48
CA LYS A 106 -3.96 -2.14 -33.06
C LYS A 106 -3.11 -1.93 -31.81
N THR A 107 -2.33 -0.86 -31.77
CA THR A 107 -1.48 -0.51 -30.62
C THR A 107 -2.29 -0.22 -29.36
N LYS A 108 -3.48 0.39 -29.49
CA LYS A 108 -4.39 0.59 -28.35
C LYS A 108 -4.92 -0.73 -27.79
N ILE A 109 -5.25 -1.69 -28.65
CA ILE A 109 -5.66 -3.03 -28.22
C ILE A 109 -4.52 -3.71 -27.46
N VAL A 110 -3.28 -3.62 -27.97
CA VAL A 110 -2.10 -4.15 -27.28
C VAL A 110 -1.89 -3.51 -25.91
N LEU A 111 -2.10 -2.19 -25.79
CA LEU A 111 -2.05 -1.50 -24.49
C LEU A 111 -3.07 -2.08 -23.49
N ILE A 112 -4.31 -2.31 -23.94
CA ILE A 112 -5.34 -2.89 -23.07
C ILE A 112 -4.96 -4.32 -22.65
N VAL A 113 -4.51 -5.15 -23.59
CA VAL A 113 -4.11 -6.54 -23.32
C VAL A 113 -2.93 -6.59 -22.34
N THR A 114 -1.94 -5.71 -22.51
CA THR A 114 -0.75 -5.63 -21.64
C THR A 114 -1.09 -5.15 -20.23
N ILE A 115 -2.05 -4.23 -20.07
CA ILE A 115 -2.59 -3.84 -18.76
C ILE A 115 -3.30 -5.02 -18.08
N ILE A 116 -4.10 -5.80 -18.82
CA ILE A 116 -4.77 -6.99 -18.28
C ILE A 116 -3.74 -8.02 -17.83
N LEU A 117 -2.75 -8.32 -18.67
CA LEU A 117 -1.67 -9.27 -18.34
C LEU A 117 -0.86 -8.83 -17.13
N TYR A 118 -0.63 -7.52 -16.98
CA TYR A 118 0.06 -6.97 -15.82
C TYR A 118 -0.70 -7.26 -14.52
N TYR A 119 -2.02 -7.02 -14.48
CA TYR A 119 -2.83 -7.34 -13.31
C TYR A 119 -2.90 -8.83 -13.02
N LEU A 120 -3.00 -9.67 -14.06
CA LEU A 120 -2.97 -11.13 -13.89
C LEU A 120 -1.62 -11.58 -13.30
N ALA A 121 -0.50 -11.08 -13.82
CA ALA A 121 0.82 -11.39 -13.30
C ALA A 121 0.98 -10.91 -11.85
N LYS A 122 0.56 -9.69 -11.55
CA LYS A 122 0.57 -9.12 -10.20
C LYS A 122 -0.26 -9.94 -9.21
N LEU A 123 -1.46 -10.36 -9.60
CA LEU A 123 -2.33 -11.21 -8.79
C LEU A 123 -1.72 -12.58 -8.51
N LEU A 124 -1.08 -13.20 -9.51
CA LEU A 124 -0.44 -14.50 -9.37
C LEU A 124 0.83 -14.45 -8.52
N ILE A 125 1.64 -13.40 -8.67
CA ILE A 125 2.91 -13.24 -7.95
C ILE A 125 2.68 -12.74 -6.52
N THR A 126 1.69 -11.87 -6.31
CA THR A 126 1.41 -11.23 -5.02
C THR A 126 -0.07 -11.33 -4.62
N PRO A 127 -0.60 -12.55 -4.37
CA PRO A 127 -2.01 -12.69 -3.96
C PRO A 127 -2.31 -12.03 -2.60
N SER A 128 -1.28 -11.82 -1.76
CA SER A 128 -1.41 -11.25 -0.42
C SER A 128 -2.04 -9.85 -0.41
N TYR A 129 -1.88 -9.05 -1.47
CA TYR A 129 -2.45 -7.70 -1.51
C TYR A 129 -4.00 -7.71 -1.49
N LEU A 130 -4.66 -8.77 -1.98
CA LEU A 130 -6.13 -8.88 -1.87
C LEU A 130 -6.56 -9.54 -0.56
N LEU A 131 -5.73 -10.40 0.02
CA LEU A 131 -6.07 -11.13 1.24
C LEU A 131 -5.93 -10.26 2.50
N PHE A 132 -4.99 -9.30 2.47
CA PHE A 132 -4.69 -8.44 3.60
C PHE A 132 -4.67 -6.96 3.16
N PRO A 133 -5.83 -6.36 2.84
CA PRO A 133 -5.87 -4.94 2.54
C PRO A 133 -5.40 -4.10 3.74
N PRO A 134 -4.74 -2.96 3.50
CA PRO A 134 -4.31 -2.08 4.58
C PRO A 134 -5.52 -1.44 5.26
N PHE A 135 -5.32 -0.97 6.49
CA PHE A 135 -6.32 -0.23 7.27
C PHE A 135 -7.56 -1.02 7.71
N LEU A 136 -7.50 -2.36 7.70
CA LEU A 136 -8.63 -3.20 8.15
C LEU A 136 -9.17 -2.82 9.53
N ASP A 137 -8.30 -2.43 10.46
CA ASP A 137 -8.69 -2.03 11.82
C ASP A 137 -9.57 -0.77 11.88
N LEU A 138 -9.57 0.05 10.82
CA LEU A 138 -10.36 1.28 10.73
C LEU A 138 -11.73 1.05 10.08
N ILE A 139 -11.93 -0.12 9.46
CA ILE A 139 -13.10 -0.43 8.65
C ILE A 139 -14.04 -1.36 9.45
N PRO A 140 -15.33 -1.01 9.62
CA PRO A 140 -16.29 -1.89 10.25
C PRO A 140 -16.39 -3.23 9.50
N ALA A 141 -16.62 -4.33 10.23
CA ALA A 141 -16.59 -5.69 9.70
C ALA A 141 -17.49 -5.89 8.45
N GLU A 142 -18.63 -5.22 8.41
CA GLU A 142 -19.62 -5.26 7.33
C GLU A 142 -19.07 -4.73 5.99
N PHE A 143 -18.09 -3.83 6.02
CA PHE A 143 -17.52 -3.19 4.83
C PHE A 143 -16.19 -3.81 4.38
N ILE A 144 -15.64 -4.78 5.10
CA ILE A 144 -14.34 -5.40 4.78
C ILE A 144 -14.35 -6.01 3.38
N SER A 145 -15.41 -6.72 3.00
CA SER A 145 -15.52 -7.36 1.67
C SER A 145 -15.50 -6.35 0.52
N ILE A 146 -16.05 -5.15 0.74
CA ILE A 146 -16.04 -4.04 -0.23
C ILE A 146 -14.65 -3.38 -0.24
N TRP A 147 -14.04 -3.22 0.94
CA TRP A 147 -12.73 -2.58 1.11
C TRP A 147 -11.60 -3.31 0.36
N ILE A 148 -11.64 -4.65 0.36
CA ILE A 148 -10.69 -5.51 -0.37
C ILE A 148 -10.54 -5.06 -1.84
N TRP A 149 -11.65 -4.68 -2.48
CA TRP A 149 -11.66 -4.26 -3.89
C TRP A 149 -11.53 -2.75 -4.08
N THR A 150 -11.96 -1.98 -3.09
CA THR A 150 -11.99 -0.51 -3.19
C THR A 150 -10.60 0.06 -3.43
N LEU A 151 -9.62 -0.33 -2.61
CA LEU A 151 -8.29 0.26 -2.70
C LEU A 151 -7.54 -0.12 -4.01
N PRO A 152 -7.55 -1.39 -4.46
CA PRO A 152 -7.00 -1.75 -5.77
C PRO A 152 -7.67 -1.01 -6.94
N ILE A 153 -8.99 -0.80 -6.89
CA ILE A 153 -9.72 -0.05 -7.90
C ILE A 153 -9.28 1.42 -7.89
N ILE A 154 -9.11 2.03 -6.73
CA ILE A 154 -8.60 3.41 -6.63
C ILE A 154 -7.20 3.51 -7.25
N ILE A 155 -6.29 2.59 -6.92
CA ILE A 155 -4.93 2.58 -7.49
C ILE A 155 -4.98 2.44 -9.01
N PHE A 156 -5.82 1.55 -9.53
CA PHE A 156 -6.03 1.39 -10.97
C PHE A 156 -6.52 2.68 -11.63
N LEU A 157 -7.55 3.32 -11.05
CA LEU A 157 -8.12 4.55 -11.60
C LEU A 157 -7.12 5.70 -11.59
N VAL A 158 -6.30 5.84 -10.53
CA VAL A 158 -5.23 6.84 -10.47
C VAL A 158 -4.17 6.58 -11.53
N SER A 159 -3.78 5.31 -11.72
CA SER A 159 -2.80 4.92 -12.74
C SER A 159 -3.32 5.18 -14.15
N LEU A 160 -4.61 4.93 -14.39
CA LEU A 160 -5.29 5.23 -15.64
C LEU A 160 -5.40 6.75 -15.88
N ALA A 161 -5.67 7.53 -14.82
CA ALA A 161 -5.70 8.99 -14.90
C ALA A 161 -4.32 9.55 -15.27
N THR A 162 -3.25 9.06 -14.66
CA THR A 162 -1.87 9.46 -14.99
C THR A 162 -1.53 9.13 -16.45
N LEU A 163 -1.88 7.92 -16.89
CA LEU A 163 -1.75 7.53 -18.30
C LEU A 163 -2.54 8.46 -19.23
N PHE A 164 -3.79 8.78 -18.89
CA PHE A 164 -4.62 9.68 -19.70
C PHE A 164 -4.05 11.10 -19.78
N ILE A 165 -3.52 11.63 -18.67
CA ILE A 165 -2.85 12.93 -18.62
C ILE A 165 -1.62 12.92 -19.55
N TYR A 166 -0.82 11.86 -19.51
CA TYR A 166 0.30 11.66 -20.43
C TYR A 166 -0.18 11.68 -21.89
N LEU A 167 -1.16 10.86 -22.25
CA LEU A 167 -1.67 10.76 -23.62
C LEU A 167 -2.31 12.05 -24.15
N LYS A 168 -2.81 12.92 -23.26
CA LYS A 168 -3.35 14.24 -23.63
C LYS A 168 -2.25 15.28 -23.86
N LYS A 169 -1.14 15.18 -23.12
CA LYS A 169 -0.03 16.16 -23.16
C LYS A 169 1.06 15.80 -24.18
N SER A 170 1.21 14.53 -24.54
CA SER A 170 2.28 14.07 -25.40
C SER A 170 1.94 14.18 -26.89
N GLU A 171 2.83 14.81 -27.65
CA GLU A 171 2.75 14.91 -29.12
C GLU A 171 3.02 13.56 -29.79
N ALA A 172 4.01 12.81 -29.28
CA ALA A 172 4.31 11.44 -29.67
C ALA A 172 3.81 10.46 -28.60
N LYS A 173 2.83 9.64 -28.95
CA LYS A 173 2.19 8.68 -28.03
C LYS A 173 2.79 7.29 -28.26
N SER A 174 3.71 6.91 -27.40
CA SER A 174 4.43 5.63 -27.44
C SER A 174 3.72 4.58 -26.58
N LEU A 175 3.59 3.35 -27.08
CA LEU A 175 3.01 2.20 -26.36
C LEU A 175 3.89 1.83 -25.17
N ILE A 176 5.20 1.67 -25.39
CA ILE A 176 6.12 1.28 -24.32
C ILE A 176 6.17 2.34 -23.22
N VAL A 177 6.24 3.63 -23.56
CA VAL A 177 6.28 4.72 -22.57
C VAL A 177 4.95 4.80 -21.80
N ALA A 178 3.82 4.70 -22.50
CA ALA A 178 2.50 4.65 -21.87
C ALA A 178 2.39 3.51 -20.85
N PHE A 179 2.83 2.30 -21.25
CA PHE A 179 2.80 1.14 -20.37
C PHE A 179 3.72 1.30 -19.15
N ILE A 180 4.94 1.83 -19.35
CA ILE A 180 5.89 2.12 -18.25
C ILE A 180 5.28 3.11 -17.25
N ILE A 181 4.71 4.21 -17.73
CA ILE A 181 4.05 5.20 -16.86
C ILE A 181 2.93 4.56 -16.04
N PHE A 182 2.13 3.71 -16.69
CA PHE A 182 1.04 3.00 -16.04
C PHE A 182 1.55 2.07 -14.92
N ILE A 183 2.46 1.13 -15.23
CA ILE A 183 2.95 0.16 -14.24
C ILE A 183 3.77 0.82 -13.13
N PHE A 184 4.47 1.92 -13.45
CA PHE A 184 5.24 2.64 -12.44
C PHE A 184 4.30 3.34 -11.46
N THR A 185 3.24 3.98 -11.95
CA THR A 185 2.23 4.61 -11.09
C THR A 185 1.51 3.57 -10.23
N ASP A 186 1.00 2.49 -10.84
CA ASP A 186 0.26 1.44 -10.14
C ASP A 186 1.16 0.73 -9.12
N GLY A 187 2.35 0.33 -9.57
CA GLY A 187 3.31 -0.40 -8.76
C GLY A 187 3.83 0.42 -7.58
N PHE A 188 4.16 1.70 -7.80
CA PHE A 188 4.60 2.62 -6.75
C PHE A 188 3.52 2.82 -5.69
N LEU A 189 2.28 3.10 -6.09
CA LEU A 189 1.15 3.25 -5.17
C LEU A 189 0.87 1.96 -4.42
N THR A 190 0.94 0.82 -5.10
CA THR A 190 0.75 -0.49 -4.47
C THR A 190 1.82 -0.73 -3.42
N ILE A 191 3.09 -0.50 -3.73
CA ILE A 191 4.17 -0.69 -2.78
C ILE A 191 3.99 0.23 -1.59
N ILE A 192 3.76 1.53 -1.79
CA ILE A 192 3.58 2.47 -0.67
C ILE A 192 2.45 2.04 0.27
N LEU A 193 1.33 1.59 -0.29
CA LEU A 193 0.13 1.28 0.50
C LEU A 193 0.13 -0.14 1.07
N TYR A 194 0.81 -1.09 0.41
CA TYR A 194 0.78 -2.51 0.76
C TYR A 194 2.14 -3.07 1.19
N TRP A 195 3.20 -2.25 1.34
CA TRP A 195 4.55 -2.76 1.61
C TRP A 195 4.59 -3.70 2.83
N SER A 196 3.86 -3.39 3.90
CA SER A 196 3.84 -4.18 5.13
C SER A 196 3.20 -5.57 4.97
N GLN A 197 2.53 -5.83 3.84
CA GLN A 197 1.82 -7.08 3.52
C GLN A 197 2.47 -7.83 2.36
N ILE A 198 3.35 -7.17 1.60
CA ILE A 198 4.06 -7.73 0.45
C ILE A 198 5.41 -8.33 0.87
N ILE A 199 6.00 -7.81 1.96
CA ILE A 199 7.32 -8.20 2.52
C ILE A 199 7.12 -8.77 3.91
#